data_AF-A0A939APS9-F1
#
_entry.id   AF-A0A939APS9-F1
#
_cell.length_a   1.000
_cell.length_b   1.000
_cell.length_c   1.000
_cell.angle_alpha   90.00
_cell.angle_beta   90.00
_cell.angle_gamma   90.00
#
_symmetry.space_group_name_H-M   'P 1'
#
loop_
_entity.id
_entity.type
_entity.pdbx_description
1 polymer ?
#
loop_
_entity_poly.entity_id
_entity_poly.type
_entity_poly.pdbx_seq_one_letter_code
_entity_poly.pdbx_strand_id
1 'polypeptide(L)' 'MNDDPADRWERLRTWVQRKIAQMEAGDFERLPESFAADGGQVAREAYGTLLVAMEVIEGRRARGTRSSHPPREGEG' A
#
# COMPACT_ATOMS: atom_id res chain seq x y z
N MET A 1 8.47 20.28 -2.37
CA MET A 1 8.17 18.86 -2.07
C MET A 1 6.78 18.60 -2.60
N ASN A 2 6.58 17.58 -3.44
CA ASN A 2 5.28 17.34 -4.08
C ASN A 2 4.37 16.58 -3.10
N ASP A 3 3.28 17.22 -2.68
CA ASP A 3 2.25 16.70 -1.77
C ASP A 3 1.12 15.98 -2.52
N ASP A 4 1.38 15.54 -3.75
CA ASP A 4 0.43 14.76 -4.54
C ASP A 4 0.03 13.49 -3.75
N PRO A 5 -1.27 13.23 -3.55
CA PRO A 5 -1.75 12.00 -2.92
C PRO A 5 -1.24 10.71 -3.58
N ALA A 6 -1.09 10.68 -4.91
CA ALA A 6 -0.56 9.53 -5.64
C ALA A 6 0.93 9.32 -5.35
N ASP A 7 1.73 10.39 -5.35
CA ASP A 7 3.15 10.33 -5.01
C ASP A 7 3.35 9.88 -3.56
N ARG A 8 2.53 10.37 -2.62
CA ARG A 8 2.57 9.93 -1.21
C ARG A 8 2.21 8.46 -1.05
N TRP A 9 1.23 7.99 -1.81
CA TRP A 9 0.79 6.61 -1.80
C TRP A 9 1.86 5.65 -2.32
N GLU A 10 2.53 6.01 -3.42
CA GLU A 10 3.61 5.21 -3.99
C GLU A 10 4.85 5.19 -3.08
N ARG A 11 5.18 6.33 -2.46
CA ARG A 11 6.23 6.39 -1.44
C ARG A 11 5.94 5.48 -0.26
N LEU A 12 4.68 5.43 0.20
CA LEU A 12 4.27 4.52 1.28
C LEU A 12 4.45 3.06 0.85
N ARG A 13 3.96 2.69 -0.34
CA ARG A 13 4.13 1.32 -0.89
C ARG A 13 5.60 0.91 -0.91
N THR A 14 6.44 1.74 -1.51
CA THR A 14 7.88 1.49 -1.64
C THR A 14 8.53 1.33 -0.27
N TRP A 15 8.16 2.17 0.69
CA TRP A 15 8.66 2.09 2.05
C TRP A 15 8.26 0.79 2.75
N VAL A 16 6.98 0.38 2.65
CA VAL A 16 6.48 -0.87 3.26
C VAL A 16 7.18 -2.09 2.66
N GLN A 17 7.28 -2.16 1.33
CA GLN A 17 7.97 -3.26 0.63
C GLN A 17 9.44 -3.36 1.06
N ARG A 18 10.13 -2.22 1.17
CA ARG A 18 11.52 -2.20 1.65
C ARG A 18 11.64 -2.71 3.09
N LYS A 19 10.70 -2.37 3.97
CA LYS A 19 10.71 -2.84 5.36
C LYS A 19 10.49 -4.35 5.46
N ILE A 20 9.56 -4.89 4.68
CA ILE A 20 9.37 -6.33 4.57
C ILE A 20 10.68 -6.99 4.10
N ALA A 21 11.26 -6.53 2.99
CA ALA A 21 12.50 -7.08 2.44
C ALA A 21 13.66 -7.08 3.45
N GLN A 22 13.79 -6.02 4.26
CA GLN A 22 14.78 -5.96 5.35
C GLN A 22 14.55 -7.05 6.40
N MET A 23 13.30 -7.29 6.78
CA MET A 23 12.95 -8.37 7.73
C MET A 23 13.21 -9.76 7.15
N GLU A 24 12.88 -10.00 5.87
CA GLU A 24 13.13 -11.30 5.24
C GLU A 24 14.63 -11.59 5.10
N ALA A 25 15.42 -10.54 4.87
CA ALA A 25 16.86 -10.63 4.79
C ALA A 25 17.56 -10.75 6.17
N GLY A 26 16.82 -10.61 7.27
CA GLY A 26 17.39 -10.54 8.61
C GLY A 26 18.21 -9.27 8.88
N ASP A 27 18.05 -8.22 8.06
CA ASP A 27 18.72 -6.91 8.20
C ASP A 27 18.01 -6.08 9.28
N PHE A 28 18.12 -6.53 10.53
CA PHE A 28 17.49 -5.89 11.69
C PHE A 28 18.23 -4.64 12.17
N GLU A 29 19.50 -4.45 11.79
CA GLU A 29 20.27 -3.23 12.11
C GLU A 29 19.63 -1.95 11.53
N ARG A 30 18.84 -2.09 10.47
CA ARG A 30 18.12 -0.99 9.81
C ARG A 30 16.64 -0.91 10.17
N LEU A 31 16.24 -1.68 11.18
CA LEU A 31 14.90 -1.74 11.73
C LEU A 31 14.91 -1.26 13.18
N PRO A 32 13.74 -0.85 13.73
CA PRO A 32 13.63 -0.60 15.15
C PRO A 32 14.09 -1.82 15.95
N GLU A 33 14.78 -1.60 17.07
CA GLU A 33 15.31 -2.67 17.94
C GLU A 33 14.20 -3.65 18.39
N SER A 34 12.97 -3.13 18.58
CA SER A 34 11.78 -3.94 18.88
C SER A 34 11.43 -5.00 17.83
N PHE A 35 12.07 -4.97 16.65
CA PHE A 35 11.87 -5.95 15.58
C PHE A 35 12.96 -7.02 15.55
N ALA A 36 14.03 -6.90 16.34
CA ALA A 36 14.96 -7.99 16.55
C ALA A 36 14.28 -9.04 17.46
N ALA A 37 14.14 -10.28 16.98
CA ALA A 37 13.33 -11.39 17.54
C ALA A 37 11.85 -11.39 17.08
N ASP A 38 10.93 -11.91 17.91
CA ASP A 38 9.53 -12.19 17.54
C ASP A 38 8.78 -10.97 16.98
N GLY A 39 9.19 -9.77 17.40
CA GLY A 39 8.64 -8.51 16.88
C GLY A 39 8.86 -8.31 15.38
N GLY A 40 9.90 -8.89 14.80
CA GLY A 40 10.15 -8.83 13.36
C GLY A 40 9.14 -9.62 12.54
N GLN A 41 8.73 -10.79 13.03
CA GLN A 41 7.68 -11.59 12.37
C GLN A 41 6.32 -10.90 12.46
N VAL A 42 5.96 -10.39 13.64
CA VAL A 42 4.71 -9.62 13.83
C VAL A 42 4.69 -8.39 12.92
N ALA A 43 5.80 -7.66 12.84
CA ALA A 43 5.90 -6.49 11.98
C ALA A 43 5.80 -6.84 10.49
N ARG A 44 6.39 -7.97 10.08
CA ARG A 44 6.28 -8.49 8.70
C ARG A 44 4.82 -8.78 8.34
N GLU A 45 4.09 -9.47 9.22
CA GLU A 45 2.67 -9.80 9.00
C GLU A 45 1.80 -8.54 8.93
N ALA A 46 2.06 -7.56 9.80
CA ALA A 46 1.36 -6.28 9.80
C ALA A 46 1.60 -5.49 8.50
N TYR A 47 2.85 -5.41 8.04
CA TYR A 47 3.19 -4.76 6.78
C TYR A 47 2.64 -5.51 5.56
N GLY A 48 2.61 -6.84 5.59
CA GLY A 48 1.94 -7.64 4.56
C GLY A 48 0.45 -7.33 4.48
N THR A 49 -0.24 -7.23 5.62
CA THR A 49 -1.66 -6.84 5.69
C THR A 49 -1.89 -5.45 5.12
N LEU A 50 -0.98 -4.50 5.39
CA LEU A 50 -1.06 -3.15 4.83
C LEU A 50 -0.96 -3.16 3.30
N LEU A 51 -0.07 -3.96 2.70
CA LEU A 51 0.03 -4.08 1.24
C LEU A 51 -1.29 -4.59 0.63
N VAL A 52 -1.89 -5.62 1.22
CA VAL A 52 -3.20 -6.13 0.77
C VAL A 52 -4.27 -5.04 0.85
N ALA A 53 -4.31 -4.27 1.94
CA ALA A 53 -5.25 -3.16 2.08
C ALA A 53 -5.04 -2.08 1.01
N MET A 54 -3.78 -1.78 0.68
CA MET A 54 -3.44 -0.82 -0.37
C MET A 54 -3.96 -1.28 -1.74
N GLU A 55 -3.74 -2.55 -2.10
CA GLU A 55 -4.22 -3.14 -3.35
C GLU A 55 -5.75 -3.12 -3.46
N VAL A 56 -6.46 -3.42 -2.37
CA VAL A 56 -7.94 -3.37 -2.33
C VAL A 56 -8.44 -1.96 -2.60
N ILE A 57 -7.81 -0.94 -2.00
CA ILE A 57 -8.19 0.48 -2.18
C ILE A 57 -7.94 0.91 -3.62
N GLU A 58 -6.82 0.55 -4.21
CA GLU A 58 -6.50 0.87 -5.61
C GLU A 58 -7.43 0.18 -6.59
N GLY A 59 -7.72 -1.09 -6.37
CA GLY A 59 -8.69 -1.84 -7.17
C GLY A 59 -10.07 -1.18 -7.14
N ARG A 60 -10.48 -0.61 -6.00
CA ARG A 60 -11.72 0.19 -5.89
C ARG A 60 -11.63 1.51 -6.66
N ARG A 61 -10.53 2.26 -6.55
CA ARG A 61 -10.31 3.51 -7.30
C ARG A 61 -10.35 3.29 -8.82
N ALA A 62 -9.70 2.23 -9.31
CA ALA A 62 -9.67 1.89 -10.74
C ALA A 62 -11.03 1.43 -11.31
N ARG A 63 -11.95 0.97 -10.44
CA ARG A 63 -13.33 0.60 -10.82
C ARG A 63 -14.29 1.79 -10.75
N GLY A 64 -14.13 2.69 -9.78
CA GLY A 64 -14.98 3.87 -9.61
C GLY A 64 -14.88 4.90 -10.75
N THR A 65 -13.74 4.96 -11.45
CA THR A 65 -13.55 5.84 -12.63
C THR A 65 -14.18 5.30 -13.91
N ARG A 66 -14.66 4.05 -13.93
CA ARG A 66 -15.25 3.40 -15.12
C ARG A 66 -16.77 3.49 -15.18
N SER A 67 -17.41 4.07 -14.16
CA SER A 67 -18.86 4.27 -14.08
C SER A 67 -19.22 5.74 -14.28
N SER A 68 -18.73 6.36 -15.35
CA SER A 68 -19.34 7.58 -15.90
C SER A 68 -20.43 7.14 -16.87
N HIS A 69 -21.68 7.31 -16.44
CA HIS A 69 -22.92 7.00 -17.16
C HIS A 69 -22.92 7.65 -18.57
N PRO A 70 -23.38 6.97 -19.65
CA PRO A 70 -23.67 7.66 -20.91
C PRO A 70 -24.95 8.51 -20.76
N PRO A 71 -25.10 9.61 -21.52
CA PRO A 71 -26.34 10.38 -21.52
C PRO A 71 -27.47 9.52 -22.08
N ARG A 72 -28.62 9.53 -21.41
CA ARG A 72 -29.88 9.06 -22.01
C ARG A 72 -30.31 10.10 -23.04
N GLU A 73 -29.96 9.87 -24.30
CA GLU A 73 -30.59 10.55 -25.42
C GLU A 73 -31.88 9.81 -25.80
N GLY A 74 -32.98 10.55 -25.90
CA GLY A 74 -34.17 10.14 -26.66
C GLY A 74 -35.43 9.85 -25.85
N GLU A 75 -36.02 10.87 -25.22
CA GLU A 75 -37.48 11.00 -25.23
C GLU A 75 -37.85 11.90 -26.40
N GLY A 76 -38.61 11.37 -27.37
CA GLY A 76 -39.08 12.06 -28.58
C GLY A 76 -39.87 11.11 -29.46
#